data_AF-A0A089PWZ3-F1
#
_entry.id   AF-A0A089PWZ3-F1
#
_cell.length_a   1.000
_cell.length_b   1.000
_cell.length_c   1.000
_cell.angle_alpha   90.00
_cell.angle_beta   90.00
_cell.angle_gamma   90.00
#
_symmetry.space_group_name_H-M   'P 1'
#
loop_
_entity.id
_entity.type
_entity.pdbx_description
1 polymer ?
#
loop_
_entity_poly.entity_id
_entity_poly.type
_entity_poly.pdbx_seq_one_letter_code
_entity_poly.pdbx_strand_id
1 'polypeptide(L)' 'MEDIIFWRKEAIQSNKGPAPDPADLPPLDKPVPSTALSFKQQLMLAAVQGLCANPAHATSFDELSSMALHLAETLDQEEA' A
#
# COMPACT_ATOMS: atom_id res chain seq x y z
N MET A 1 11.72 11.55 -12.87
CA MET A 1 11.72 10.36 -11.98
C MET A 1 12.26 10.72 -10.58
N GLU A 2 12.31 12.01 -10.24
CA GLU A 2 12.93 12.54 -9.01
C GLU A 2 11.86 13.03 -8.03
N ASP A 3 10.65 13.29 -8.52
CA ASP A 3 9.53 13.84 -7.75
C ASP A 3 9.04 12.89 -6.66
N ILE A 4 9.02 11.58 -6.92
CA ILE A 4 8.57 10.57 -5.94
C ILE A 4 9.50 10.54 -4.71
N ILE A 5 10.80 10.76 -4.92
CA ILE A 5 11.79 10.82 -3.84
C ILE A 5 11.65 12.13 -3.05
N PHE A 6 11.36 13.23 -3.75
CA PHE A 6 11.11 14.53 -3.12
C PHE A 6 9.89 14.49 -2.20
N TRP A 7 8.75 13.96 -2.67
CA TRP A 7 7.54 13.79 -1.86
C TRP A 7 7.75 12.87 -0.66
N ARG A 8 8.49 11.77 -0.82
CA ARG A 8 8.83 10.86 0.29
C ARG A 8 9.71 11.54 1.33
N LYS A 9 10.66 12.38 0.91
CA LYS A 9 11.56 13.11 1.81
C LYS A 9 10.82 14.23 2.55
N GLU A 10 9.89 14.90 1.89
CA GLU A 10 9.04 15.95 2.49
C GLU A 10 8.08 15.37 3.54
N ALA A 11 7.44 14.23 3.26
CA ALA A 11 6.55 13.55 4.21
C ALA A 11 7.28 13.08 5.48
N ILE A 12 8.54 12.64 5.36
CA ILE A 12 9.37 12.23 6.52
C ILE A 12 9.78 13.46 7.34
N GLN A 13 10.04 14.61 6.70
CA GLN A 13 10.45 15.82 7.40
C GLN A 13 9.27 16.48 8.13
N SER A 14 8.08 16.46 7.53
CA SER A 14 6.86 17.06 8.10
C SER A 14 6.34 16.28 9.31
N ASN A 15 6.65 14.98 9.44
CA ASN A 15 6.26 14.16 10.59
C ASN A 15 7.22 14.24 11.79
N LYS A 16 8.14 15.20 11.84
CA LYS A 16 8.92 15.47 13.06
C LYS A 16 8.16 16.45 13.97
N GLY A 17 7.02 15.99 14.48
CA GLY A 17 6.42 16.60 15.67
C GLY A 17 7.37 16.46 16.87
N PRO A 18 7.24 17.31 17.91
CA PRO A 18 7.97 17.11 19.16
C PRO A 18 7.67 15.71 19.68
N ALA A 19 8.71 14.99 20.13
CA ALA A 19 8.54 13.66 20.71
C ALA A 19 7.48 13.73 21.82
N PRO A 20 6.45 12.87 21.81
CA PRO A 20 5.45 12.86 22.88
C PRO A 20 6.15 12.54 24.20
N ASP A 21 5.87 13.35 25.22
CA ASP A 21 6.34 13.16 26.59
C ASP A 21 5.99 11.73 27.05
N PRO A 22 6.93 10.95 27.62
CA PRO A 22 6.73 9.52 27.92
C PRO A 22 5.57 9.22 28.88
N ALA A 23 4.92 10.23 29.47
CA ALA A 23 3.82 10.08 30.40
C ALA A 23 2.42 9.95 29.75
N ASP A 24 2.28 10.21 28.44
CA ASP A 24 0.97 10.22 27.74
C ASP A 24 0.88 9.16 26.63
N LEU A 25 1.81 8.20 26.61
CA LEU A 25 1.74 7.07 25.68
C LEU A 25 0.65 6.10 26.16
N PRO A 26 -0.42 5.86 25.38
CA PRO A 26 -1.42 4.85 25.73
C PRO A 26 -0.72 3.48 25.84
N PRO A 27 -1.15 2.60 26.76
CA PRO A 27 -0.48 1.32 27.02
C PRO A 27 -0.11 0.60 25.73
N LEU A 28 1.15 0.22 25.61
CA LEU A 28 1.74 -0.47 24.47
C LEU A 28 1.31 -1.96 24.42
N ASP A 29 0.15 -2.29 24.99
CA ASP A 29 -0.46 -3.63 25.01
C ASP A 29 -1.59 -3.75 23.98
N LYS A 30 -1.66 -2.82 23.03
CA LYS A 30 -2.49 -2.99 21.84
C LYS A 30 -1.70 -3.92 20.92
N PRO A 31 -2.22 -5.09 20.51
CA PRO A 31 -1.58 -5.85 19.46
C PRO A 31 -1.47 -4.91 18.26
N VAL A 32 -0.24 -4.52 17.92
CA VAL A 32 0.04 -3.81 16.68
C VAL A 32 -0.57 -4.71 15.61
N PRO A 33 -1.61 -4.27 14.87
CA PRO A 33 -2.21 -5.12 13.85
C PRO A 33 -1.06 -5.51 12.94
N SER A 34 -0.81 -6.82 12.85
CA SER A 34 0.27 -7.34 12.02
C SER A 34 0.07 -6.74 10.64
N THR A 35 0.89 -5.76 10.28
CA THR A 35 0.85 -5.07 8.98
C THR A 35 1.32 -5.98 7.86
N ALA A 36 1.60 -7.25 8.19
CA ALA A 36 1.88 -8.31 7.25
C ALA A 36 0.63 -8.61 6.42
N LEU A 37 0.63 -8.07 5.20
CA LEU A 37 -0.32 -8.42 4.17
C LEU A 37 -0.11 -9.88 3.75
N SER A 38 -1.21 -10.59 3.52
CA SER A 38 -1.17 -11.92 2.88
C SER A 38 -0.58 -11.83 1.48
N PHE A 39 -0.04 -12.94 0.96
CA PHE A 39 0.50 -13.02 -0.40
C PHE A 39 -0.50 -12.52 -1.46
N LYS A 40 -1.77 -12.94 -1.35
CA LYS A 40 -2.86 -12.47 -2.22
C LYS A 40 -3.06 -10.95 -2.16
N GLN A 41 -2.99 -10.35 -0.97
CA GLN A 41 -3.10 -8.90 -0.82
C GLN A 41 -1.90 -8.17 -1.41
N GLN A 42 -0.69 -8.70 -1.21
CA GLN A 42 0.53 -8.14 -1.81
C GLN A 42 0.46 -8.20 -3.34
N LEU A 43 0.00 -9.32 -3.88
CA LEU A 43 -0.16 -9.53 -5.31
C LEU A 43 -1.21 -8.60 -5.91
N MET A 44 -2.37 -8.46 -5.24
CA MET A 44 -3.42 -7.52 -5.65
C MET A 44 -2.90 -6.08 -5.66
N LEU A 45 -2.13 -5.66 -4.65
CA LEU A 45 -1.52 -4.33 -4.62
C LEU A 45 -0.54 -4.12 -5.77
N ALA A 46 0.31 -5.10 -6.07
CA ALA A 46 1.23 -5.02 -7.19
C ALA A 46 0.48 -4.90 -8.53
N ALA A 47 -0.60 -5.66 -8.70
CA ALA A 47 -1.45 -5.61 -9.88
C ALA A 47 -2.13 -4.23 -10.04
N VAL A 48 -2.74 -3.69 -8.98
CA VAL A 48 -3.36 -2.35 -8.99
C VAL A 48 -2.31 -1.28 -9.29
N GLN A 49 -1.12 -1.36 -8.70
CA GLN A 49 -0.04 -0.40 -8.98
C GLN A 49 0.38 -0.42 -10.45
N GLY A 50 0.51 -1.60 -11.06
CA GLY A 50 0.82 -1.73 -12.48
C GLY A 50 -0.29 -1.20 -13.39
N LEU A 51 -1.55 -1.50 -13.06
CA LEU A 51 -2.71 -1.05 -13.81
C LEU A 51 -2.91 0.48 -13.74
N CYS A 52 -2.77 1.05 -12.55
CA CYS A 52 -2.87 2.51 -12.34
C CYS A 52 -1.71 3.28 -12.98
N ALA A 53 -0.54 2.66 -13.18
CA ALA A 53 0.59 3.28 -13.86
C ALA A 53 0.41 3.38 -15.38
N ASN A 54 -0.57 2.66 -15.96
CA ASN A 54 -0.83 2.66 -17.39
C ASN A 54 -1.87 3.75 -17.77
N PRO A 55 -1.50 4.77 -18.56
CA PRO A 55 -2.41 5.85 -18.94
C PRO A 55 -3.59 5.39 -19.81
N ALA A 56 -3.53 4.20 -20.43
CA ALA A 56 -4.66 3.63 -21.15
C ALA A 56 -5.86 3.32 -20.22
N HIS A 57 -5.62 3.13 -18.92
CA HIS A 57 -6.67 2.88 -17.93
C HIS A 57 -7.07 4.13 -17.13
N ALA A 58 -6.61 5.32 -17.51
CA ALA A 58 -6.91 6.57 -16.81
C ALA A 58 -8.40 6.96 -16.80
N THR A 59 -9.25 6.29 -17.59
CA THR A 59 -10.70 6.49 -17.60
C THR A 59 -11.47 5.30 -17.04
N SER A 60 -10.80 4.22 -16.64
CA SER A 60 -11.41 2.93 -16.31
C SER A 60 -11.08 2.47 -14.89
N PHE A 61 -11.01 3.40 -13.94
CA PHE A 61 -10.63 3.13 -12.55
C PHE A 61 -11.57 2.14 -11.84
N ASP A 62 -12.86 2.16 -12.18
CA ASP A 62 -13.86 1.25 -11.60
C ASP A 62 -13.57 -0.22 -11.94
N GLU A 63 -12.98 -0.49 -13.10
CA GLU A 63 -12.68 -1.84 -13.57
C GLU A 63 -11.32 -2.35 -13.06
N LEU A 64 -10.40 -1.45 -12.68
CA LEU A 64 -9.04 -1.81 -12.28
C LEU A 64 -9.00 -2.75 -11.08
N SER A 65 -9.90 -2.52 -10.12
CA SER A 65 -9.98 -3.33 -8.90
C SER A 65 -10.47 -4.75 -9.23
N SER A 66 -11.44 -4.88 -10.14
CA SER A 66 -11.93 -6.18 -10.61
C SER A 66 -10.86 -6.93 -11.40
N MET A 67 -10.11 -6.23 -12.26
CA MET A 67 -9.02 -6.82 -13.05
C MET A 67 -7.86 -7.29 -12.16
N ALA A 68 -7.46 -6.48 -11.18
CA ALA A 68 -6.42 -6.84 -10.22
C ALA A 68 -6.80 -8.06 -9.37
N LEU A 69 -8.08 -8.15 -8.97
CA LEU A 69 -8.60 -9.30 -8.24
C LEU A 69 -8.55 -10.57 -9.08
N HIS A 70 -9.00 -10.50 -10.34
CA HIS A 70 -8.95 -11.64 -11.26
C HIS A 70 -7.52 -12.13 -11.48
N LEU A 71 -6.58 -11.20 -11.64
CA LEU A 71 -5.15 -11.52 -11.81
C LEU A 71 -4.54 -12.14 -10.54
N ALA A 72 -4.95 -11.69 -9.36
CA ALA A 72 -4.53 -12.30 -8.10
C ALA A 72 -5.10 -13.71 -7.93
N GLU A 73 -6.31 -13.98 -8.43
CA GLU A 73 -6.96 -15.29 -8.35
C GLU A 73 -6.38 -16.31 -9.33
N THR A 74 -6.00 -15.91 -10.55
CA THR A 74 -5.37 -16.82 -11.51
C THR A 74 -4.02 -17.31 -11.02
N LEU A 75 -3.22 -16.41 -10.43
CA LEU A 75 -1.89 -16.73 -9.92
C LEU A 75 -1.92 -17.52 -8.60
N ASP A 76 -2.99 -17.39 -7.82
CA ASP A 76 -3.24 -18.25 -6.65
C ASP A 76 -3.47 -19.73 -7.06
N GLN A 77 -3.82 -19.99 -8.33
CA GLN A 77 -4.01 -21.34 -8.87
C GLN A 77 -2.78 -21.90 -9.62
N GLU A 78 -1.86 -21.05 -10.05
CA GLU A 78 -0.61 -21.48 -10.72
C GLU A 78 0.48 -21.92 -9.72
N GLU A 79 0.34 -21.57 -8.43
CA GLU A 79 1.10 -22.12 -7.29
C GLU A 79 0.38 -23.35 -6.69
N ALA A 80 0.09 -24.38 -7.51
CA ALA A 80 -0.48 -25.66 -7.05
C ALA A 80 0.07 -26.86 -7.83
#